data_AF-A0A7V9Z8W1-F1
#
_entry.id   AF-A0A7V9Z8W1-F1
#
_cell.length_a   1.000
_cell.length_b   1.000
_cell.length_c   1.000
_cell.angle_alpha   90.00
_cell.angle_beta   90.00
_cell.angle_gamma   90.00
#
_symmetry.space_group_name_H-M   'P 1'
#
loop_
_entity.id
_entity.type
_entity.pdbx_description
1 polymer ?
#
loop_
_entity_poly.entity_id
_entity_poly.type
_entity_poly.pdbx_seq_one_letter_code
_entity_poly.pdbx_strand_id
1 'polypeptide(L)'
;MWIIKTQHKNEDGATVALELESEDGQFDANIRWDGCMEVHVYSVTEEKRELHDTFHTCDVKGFIEKLQSLNGVCTEFFGEGSYWEAKN
;
A
#
# COMPACT_ATOMS: atom_id res chain seq x y z
N MET A 1 11.40 -7.01 -6.67
CA MET A 1 12.15 -6.38 -5.54
C MET A 1 11.97 -4.87 -5.62
N TRP A 2 12.24 -4.11 -4.55
CA TRP A 2 12.23 -2.64 -4.57
C TRP A 2 13.64 -2.08 -4.76
N ILE A 3 13.76 -1.05 -5.59
CA ILE A 3 15.00 -0.34 -5.90
C ILE A 3 14.89 1.07 -5.30
N ILE A 4 15.90 1.51 -4.54
CA ILE A 4 15.99 2.90 -4.09
C ILE A 4 16.47 3.77 -5.26
N LYS A 5 15.62 4.69 -5.71
CA LYS A 5 15.94 5.63 -6.79
C LYS A 5 16.61 6.88 -6.23
N THR A 6 16.08 7.39 -5.14
CA THR A 6 16.54 8.63 -4.51
C THR A 6 16.49 8.52 -2.99
N GLN A 7 17.54 9.02 -2.34
CA GLN A 7 17.58 9.18 -0.89
C GLN A 7 17.69 10.65 -0.54
N HIS A 8 16.70 11.16 0.18
CA HIS A 8 16.66 12.56 0.61
C HIS A 8 17.21 12.67 2.03
N LYS A 9 18.17 13.57 2.24
CA LYS A 9 18.83 13.80 3.53
C LYS A 9 18.51 15.18 4.09
N ASN A 10 18.42 15.31 5.41
CA ASN A 10 18.35 16.60 6.09
C ASN A 10 19.75 17.24 6.26
N GLU A 11 19.82 18.38 6.92
CA GLU A 11 21.06 19.12 7.20
C GLU A 11 22.07 18.33 8.04
N ASP A 12 21.59 17.44 8.92
CA ASP A 12 22.42 16.53 9.72
C ASP A 12 22.88 15.28 8.95
N GLY A 13 22.47 15.13 7.68
CA GLY A 13 22.80 13.99 6.83
C GLY A 13 21.96 12.73 7.07
N ALA A 14 20.92 12.80 7.92
CA ALA A 14 19.98 11.72 8.17
C ALA A 14 18.95 11.60 7.03
N THR A 15 18.56 10.37 6.69
CA THR A 15 17.52 10.11 5.68
C THR A 15 16.16 10.56 6.18
N VAL A 16 15.49 11.42 5.42
CA VAL A 16 14.14 11.92 5.74
C VAL A 16 13.08 11.48 4.73
N ALA A 17 13.49 11.07 3.53
CA ALA A 17 12.59 10.46 2.57
C ALA A 17 13.33 9.53 1.59
N LEU A 18 12.59 8.60 1.01
CA LEU A 18 13.06 7.70 -0.04
C LEU A 18 12.08 7.72 -1.21
N GLU A 19 12.62 7.67 -2.41
CA GLU A 19 11.87 7.31 -3.62
C GLU A 19 12.28 5.90 -4.01
N LEU A 20 11.29 5.01 -4.14
CA LEU A 20 11.51 3.61 -4.48
C LEU A 20 10.68 3.25 -5.71
N GLU A 21 11.17 2.28 -6.46
CA GLU A 21 10.47 1.74 -7.63
C GLU A 21 10.57 0.20 -7.59
N SER A 22 9.50 -0.49 -8.00
CA SER A 22 9.56 -1.94 -8.20
C SER A 22 10.35 -2.25 -9.46
N GLU A 23 11.04 -3.39 -9.50
CA GLU A 23 11.84 -3.81 -10.67
C GLU A 23 11.04 -3.90 -11.97
N ASP A 24 9.75 -4.24 -11.89
CA ASP A 24 8.84 -4.33 -13.03
C ASP A 24 8.23 -2.97 -13.42
N GLY A 25 8.53 -1.90 -12.68
CA GLY A 25 7.99 -0.56 -12.90
C GLY A 25 6.49 -0.42 -12.65
N GLN A 26 5.82 -1.46 -12.13
CA GLN A 26 4.38 -1.38 -11.82
C GLN A 26 4.10 -0.48 -10.63
N PHE A 27 5.08 -0.28 -9.76
CA PHE A 27 4.93 0.51 -8.56
C PHE A 27 6.09 1.48 -8.40
N ASP A 28 5.79 2.69 -7.92
CA ASP A 28 6.77 3.49 -7.21
C ASP A 28 6.17 4.05 -5.92
N ALA A 29 7.03 4.50 -5.03
CA ALA A 29 6.61 4.97 -3.72
C ALA A 29 7.47 6.12 -3.22
N ASN A 30 6.80 7.10 -2.65
CA ASN A 30 7.41 8.17 -1.85
C ASN A 30 7.22 7.83 -0.38
N ILE A 31 8.31 7.49 0.31
CA ILE A 31 8.30 7.15 1.73
C ILE A 31 8.86 8.33 2.52
N ARG A 32 8.10 8.78 3.52
CA ARG A 32 8.56 9.78 4.50
C ARG A 32 8.97 9.09 5.80
N TRP A 33 9.93 9.70 6.50
CA TRP A 33 10.46 9.17 7.78
C TRP A 33 9.43 9.09 8.90
N ASP A 34 8.32 9.83 8.80
CA ASP A 34 7.20 9.80 9.74
C ASP A 34 6.26 8.59 9.56
N GLY A 35 6.54 7.74 8.56
CA GLY A 35 5.79 6.51 8.29
C GLY A 35 4.64 6.68 7.30
N CYS A 36 4.33 7.89 6.81
CA CYS A 36 3.41 8.02 5.69
C CYS A 36 4.12 7.67 4.37
N MET A 37 3.43 6.88 3.56
CA MET A 37 3.86 6.46 2.24
C MET A 37 2.76 6.76 1.23
N GLU A 38 3.15 7.35 0.11
CA GLU A 38 2.34 7.46 -1.10
C GLU A 38 2.85 6.42 -2.10
N VAL A 39 1.98 5.50 -2.50
CA VAL A 39 2.30 4.42 -3.44
C VAL A 39 1.54 4.66 -4.72
N HIS A 40 2.26 4.77 -5.83
CA HIS A 40 1.71 4.90 -7.16
C HIS A 40 1.64 3.53 -7.83
N VAL A 41 0.51 3.22 -8.44
CA VAL A 41 0.29 1.99 -9.19
C VAL A 41 0.15 2.33 -10.65
N TYR A 42 0.90 1.65 -11.49
CA TYR A 42 0.94 1.89 -12.92
C TYR A 42 0.38 0.70 -13.68
N SER A 43 -0.35 1.00 -14.75
CA SER A 43 -0.60 0.04 -15.82
C SER A 43 0.59 0.06 -16.77
N VAL A 44 1.38 -1.01 -16.77
CA VAL A 44 2.58 -1.14 -17.59
C VAL A 44 2.29 -2.03 -18.79
N THR A 45 2.54 -1.53 -20.00
CA THR A 45 2.59 -2.29 -21.24
C THR A 45 3.94 -2.08 -21.91
N GLU A 46 4.20 -2.76 -23.04
CA GLU A 46 5.46 -2.60 -23.78
C GLU A 46 5.70 -1.15 -24.25
N GLU A 47 4.64 -0.41 -24.55
CA GLU A 47 4.72 0.92 -25.15
C GLU A 47 4.49 2.05 -24.15
N LYS A 48 3.89 1.77 -22.99
CA LYS A 48 3.45 2.80 -22.06
C LYS A 48 3.48 2.36 -20.60
N ARG A 49 3.68 3.36 -19.74
CA ARG A 49 3.50 3.28 -18.30
C ARG A 49 2.58 4.43 -17.89
N GLU A 50 1.35 4.10 -17.51
CA GLU A 50 0.33 5.08 -17.14
C GLU A 50 -0.02 4.94 -15.67
N LEU A 51 -0.05 6.07 -14.94
CA LEU A 51 -0.49 6.09 -13.55
C LEU A 51 -1.97 5.67 -13.50
N HIS A 52 -2.24 4.59 -12.79
CA HIS A 52 -3.57 4.02 -12.63
C HIS A 52 -4.21 4.48 -11.32
N ASP A 53 -3.46 4.42 -10.22
CA ASP A 53 -3.98 4.74 -8.89
C ASP A 53 -2.88 5.27 -7.96
N THR A 54 -3.28 5.95 -6.89
CA THR A 54 -2.41 6.45 -5.82
C THR A 54 -2.99 6.09 -4.47
N PHE A 55 -2.22 5.36 -3.68
CA PHE A 55 -2.61 4.97 -2.32
C PHE A 55 -1.78 5.72 -1.28
N HIS A 56 -2.47 6.40 -0.37
CA HIS A 56 -1.86 6.91 0.85
C HIS A 56 -2.05 5.86 1.94
N THR A 57 -0.95 5.25 2.38
CA THR A 57 -0.96 4.18 3.40
C THR A 57 -1.62 4.62 4.71
N CYS A 58 -1.56 5.92 5.00
CA CYS A 58 -2.20 6.53 6.16
C CYS A 58 -3.75 6.41 6.10
N ASP A 59 -4.36 6.37 4.91
CA ASP A 59 -5.79 6.11 4.72
C ASP A 59 -6.13 4.61 4.71
N VAL A 60 -5.22 3.80 4.15
CA VAL A 60 -5.39 2.34 4.03
C VAL A 60 -5.50 1.67 5.39
N LYS A 61 -4.76 2.14 6.40
CA LYS A 61 -4.84 1.55 7.75
C LYS A 61 -6.25 1.61 8.33
N GLY A 62 -6.87 2.80 8.34
CA GLY A 62 -8.24 2.96 8.83
C GLY A 62 -9.26 2.20 7.98
N PHE A 63 -8.99 2.07 6.68
CA PHE A 63 -9.82 1.24 5.80
C PHE A 63 -9.72 -0.25 6.13
N ILE A 64 -8.52 -0.79 6.39
CA ILE A 64 -8.32 -2.18 6.82
C ILE A 64 -9.08 -2.46 8.12
N GLU A 65 -9.00 -1.58 9.11
CA GLU A 65 -9.72 -1.73 10.38
C GLU A 65 -11.24 -1.81 10.15
N LYS A 66 -11.78 -0.97 9.26
CA LYS A 66 -13.21 -1.04 8.87
C LYS A 66 -13.56 -2.34 8.15
N LEU A 67 -12.72 -2.81 7.23
CA LEU A 67 -12.94 -4.07 6.52
C LEU A 67 -12.90 -5.28 7.48
N GLN A 68 -11.98 -5.28 8.45
CA GLN A 68 -11.93 -6.30 9.49
C GLN A 68 -13.20 -6.28 10.35
N SER A 69 -13.69 -5.10 10.74
CA SER A 69 -14.96 -4.97 11.44
C SER A 69 -16.15 -5.47 10.61
N LEU A 70 -16.17 -5.18 9.30
CA LEU A 70 -17.22 -5.65 8.39
C LEU A 70 -17.23 -7.18 8.29
N ASN A 71 -16.06 -7.81 8.25
CA ASN A 71 -15.96 -9.27 8.29
C ASN A 71 -16.59 -9.86 9.55
N GLY A 72 -16.40 -9.22 10.71
CA GLY A 72 -17.04 -9.64 11.96
C GLY A 72 -18.57 -9.63 11.87
N VAL A 73 -19.15 -8.58 11.28
CA VAL A 73 -20.59 -8.50 11.02
C VAL A 73 -21.02 -9.63 10.06
N CYS A 74 -20.30 -9.86 8.98
CA CYS A 74 -20.60 -10.94 8.04
C CYS A 74 -20.58 -12.32 8.72
N THR A 75 -19.60 -12.59 9.58
CA THR A 75 -19.51 -13.84 10.35
C THR A 75 -20.73 -14.02 11.26
N GLU A 76 -21.17 -12.96 11.95
CA GLU A 76 -22.35 -13.01 12.84
C GLU A 76 -23.65 -13.35 12.08
N PHE A 77 -23.84 -12.78 10.88
CA PHE A 77 -25.09 -12.93 10.14
C PHE A 77 -25.15 -14.17 9.23
N PHE A 78 -24.04 -14.58 8.62
CA PHE A 78 -24.04 -15.69 7.65
C PHE A 78 -23.78 -17.06 8.29
N GLY A 79 -23.03 -17.15 9.39
CA GLY A 79 -22.89 -18.36 10.18
C GLY A 79 -22.28 -19.59 9.47
N GLU A 80 -22.65 -20.78 9.96
CA GLU A 80 -22.13 -22.10 9.55
C GLU A 80 -22.47 -22.44 8.09
N GLY A 81 -21.50 -22.99 7.35
CA GLY A 81 -21.64 -23.33 5.93
C GLY A 81 -21.47 -22.15 4.98
N SER A 82 -21.16 -20.95 5.48
CA SER A 82 -20.86 -19.77 4.67
C SER A 82 -19.35 -19.59 4.43
N TYR A 83 -18.99 -18.73 3.47
CA TYR A 83 -17.59 -18.31 3.28
C TYR A 83 -16.99 -17.68 4.54
N TRP A 84 -17.82 -17.07 5.38
CA TRP A 84 -17.44 -16.33 6.58
C TRP A 84 -17.35 -17.21 7.83
N GLU A 85 -17.52 -18.51 7.68
CA GLU A 85 -17.30 -19.48 8.74
C GLU A 85 -15.80 -19.49 9.11
N ALA A 86 -15.49 -18.99 10.30
CA ALA A 86 -14.12 -19.00 10.82
C ALA A 86 -13.69 -20.44 11.07
N LYS A 87 -12.78 -20.97 10.23
CA LYS A 87 -12.07 -22.21 10.54
C LYS A 87 -11.07 -21.93 11.65
N ASN A 88 -11.43 -22.32 12.88
CA ASN A 88 -10.49 -22.40 14.00
C ASN A 88 -9.31 -23.32 13.68
#